data_AF-W7YHD5-F1
#
_entry.id   AF-W7YHD5-F1
#
_cell.length_a   1.000
_cell.length_b   1.000
_cell.length_c   1.000
_cell.angle_alpha   90.00
_cell.angle_beta   90.00
_cell.angle_gamma   90.00
#
_symmetry.space_group_name_H-M   'P 1'
#
loop_
_entity.id
_entity.type
_entity.pdbx_description
1 polymer ?
#
loop_
_entity_poly.entity_id
_entity_poly.type
_entity_poly.pdbx_seq_one_letter_code
_entity_poly.pdbx_strand_id
1 'polypeptide(L)'
;MIRVIMGWIFIFVAIFVFVLRYVIAAMIMSGAQGWNSVIYDDILSYTGKPLFISTIVFLIIGIILVCKEWIYNQFIDINHKWNEYESEANLNSDLSEESKTKPE
;
A
#
# COMPACT_ATOMS: atom_id res chain seq x y z
N MET A 1 9.87 6.11 6.98
CA MET A 1 8.96 7.27 6.85
C MET A 1 8.89 7.80 5.41
N ILE A 2 9.99 8.27 4.81
CA ILE A 2 10.02 8.79 3.43
C ILE A 2 9.53 7.78 2.37
N ARG A 3 9.84 6.49 2.55
CA ARG A 3 9.43 5.42 1.61
C ARG A 3 7.93 5.16 1.59
N VAL A 4 7.29 5.20 2.76
CA VAL A 4 5.83 5.07 2.90
C VAL A 4 5.12 6.25 2.23
N ILE A 5 5.61 7.48 2.44
CA ILE A 5 5.08 8.70 1.81
C ILE A 5 5.19 8.62 0.28
N MET A 6 6.32 8.13 -0.25
CA MET A 6 6.49 7.91 -1.69
C MET A 6 5.52 6.88 -2.27
N GLY A 7 5.23 5.80 -1.53
CA GLY A 7 4.21 4.82 -1.92
C GLY A 7 2.81 5.44 -2.02
N TRP A 8 2.43 6.27 -1.04
CA TRP A 8 1.15 7.00 -1.05
C TRP A 8 1.06 8.01 -2.20
N ILE A 9 2.15 8.75 -2.48
CA ILE A 9 2.19 9.68 -3.62
C ILE A 9 2.00 8.92 -4.93
N PHE A 10 2.64 7.76 -5.10
CA PHE A 10 2.47 6.92 -6.29
C PHE A 10 1.04 6.44 -6.48
N ILE A 11 0.37 6.01 -5.39
CA ILE A 11 -1.05 5.64 -5.41
C ILE A 11 -1.93 6.84 -5.77
N PHE A 12 -1.64 8.01 -5.20
CA PHE A 12 -2.41 9.23 -5.46
C PHE A 12 -2.25 9.70 -6.92
N VAL A 13 -1.04 9.62 -7.46
CA VAL A 13 -0.76 9.91 -8.87
C VAL A 13 -1.48 8.93 -9.78
N ALA A 14 -1.53 7.63 -9.44
CA ALA A 14 -2.29 6.65 -10.21
C ALA A 14 -3.79 6.98 -10.27
N ILE A 15 -4.40 7.34 -9.14
CA ILE A 15 -5.81 7.77 -9.08
C ILE A 15 -6.01 9.06 -9.88
N PHE A 16 -5.09 10.02 -9.76
CA PHE A 16 -5.15 11.28 -10.50
C PHE A 16 -5.11 11.05 -12.01
N VAL A 17 -4.20 10.20 -12.50
CA VAL A 17 -4.09 9.83 -13.92
C VAL A 17 -5.35 9.11 -14.41
N PHE A 18 -5.96 8.27 -13.58
CA PHE A 18 -7.24 7.61 -13.90
C PHE A 18 -8.37 8.61 -14.08
N VAL A 19 -8.50 9.59 -13.17
CA VAL A 19 -9.52 10.65 -13.28
C VAL A 19 -9.26 11.53 -14.50
N LEU A 20 -7.99 11.87 -14.76
CA LEU A 20 -7.60 12.71 -15.90
C LEU A 20 -8.05 12.12 -17.24
N ARG A 21 -8.09 10.79 -17.38
CA ARG A 21 -8.62 10.10 -18.58
C ARG A 21 -10.05 10.55 -18.90
N TYR A 22 -10.93 10.55 -17.89
CA TYR A 22 -12.34 10.90 -18.08
C TYR A 22 -12.53 12.40 -18.30
N VAL A 23 -11.71 13.22 -17.61
CA VAL A 23 -11.72 14.68 -17.78
C VAL A 23 -11.28 15.08 -19.19
N ILE A 24 -10.20 14.48 -19.73
CA ILE A 24 -9.73 14.75 -21.09
C ILE A 24 -10.78 14.37 -22.12
N ALA A 25 -11.39 13.19 -22.00
CA ALA A 25 -12.46 12.77 -22.89
C ALA A 25 -13.66 13.72 -22.84
N ALA A 26 -14.03 14.21 -21.65
CA ALA A 26 -15.10 15.19 -21.47
C ALA A 26 -14.74 16.57 -22.07
N MET A 27 -13.50 17.03 -21.91
CA MET A 27 -13.05 18.30 -22.50
C MET A 27 -13.06 18.25 -24.03
N ILE A 28 -12.54 17.18 -24.64
CA ILE A 28 -12.57 17.01 -26.09
C ILE A 28 -14.02 16.96 -26.60
N MET A 29 -14.89 16.26 -25.88
CA MET A 29 -16.33 16.22 -26.19
C MET A 29 -17.00 17.60 -26.07
N SER A 30 -16.60 18.43 -25.09
CA SER A 30 -17.17 19.78 -24.93
C SER A 30 -16.85 20.73 -26.09
N GLY A 31 -15.77 20.46 -26.84
CA GLY A 31 -15.41 21.20 -28.05
C GLY A 31 -16.10 20.69 -29.31
N ALA A 32 -16.70 19.50 -29.28
CA ALA A 32 -17.47 18.96 -30.38
C ALA A 32 -18.88 19.57 -30.39
N GLN A 33 -19.44 19.82 -31.58
CA GLN A 33 -20.79 20.35 -31.75
C GLN A 33 -21.83 19.29 -31.37
N GLY A 34 -22.06 19.13 -30.06
CA GLY A 34 -23.01 18.19 -29.49
C GLY A 34 -22.36 16.97 -28.83
N TRP A 35 -22.99 16.49 -27.76
CA TRP A 35 -22.57 15.27 -27.07
C TRP A 35 -22.87 14.05 -27.95
N ASN A 36 -21.83 13.27 -28.28
CA ASN A 36 -21.94 12.05 -29.08
C ASN A 36 -21.24 10.90 -28.36
N SER A 37 -22.02 9.96 -27.82
CA SER A 37 -21.51 8.83 -27.06
C SER A 37 -20.52 7.95 -27.84
N VAL A 38 -20.66 7.84 -29.17
CA VAL A 38 -19.77 7.02 -30.01
C VAL A 38 -18.39 7.66 -30.09
N ILE A 39 -18.34 8.98 -30.29
CA ILE A 39 -17.07 9.73 -30.35
C ILE A 39 -16.39 9.73 -28.97
N TYR A 40 -17.17 9.80 -27.89
CA TYR A 40 -16.65 9.71 -26.53
C TYR A 40 -15.97 8.37 -26.27
N ASP A 41 -16.65 7.27 -26.62
CA ASP A 41 -16.14 5.92 -26.40
C ASP A 41 -14.91 5.63 -27.27
N ASP A 42 -14.87 6.15 -28.50
CA ASP A 42 -13.70 6.02 -29.37
C ASP A 42 -12.47 6.75 -28.80
N ILE A 43 -12.65 7.99 -28.30
CA ILE A 43 -11.59 8.74 -27.62
C ILE A 43 -11.15 8.01 -26.35
N LEU A 44 -12.11 7.50 -25.59
CA LEU A 44 -11.86 6.77 -24.35
C LEU A 44 -11.15 5.43 -24.61
N SER A 45 -11.37 4.80 -25.77
CA SER A 45 -10.72 3.57 -26.20
C SER A 45 -9.30 3.83 -26.72
N TYR A 46 -9.11 4.93 -27.45
CA TYR A 46 -7.81 5.30 -28.03
C TYR A 46 -6.83 5.84 -26.98
N THR A 47 -7.27 6.80 -26.16
CA THR A 47 -6.46 7.37 -25.07
C THR A 47 -6.41 6.43 -23.87
N GLY A 48 -7.47 5.64 -23.65
CA GLY A 48 -7.64 4.89 -22.41
C GLY A 48 -6.82 3.63 -22.27
N LYS A 49 -6.54 2.88 -23.35
CA LYS A 49 -5.74 1.64 -23.26
C LYS A 49 -4.33 1.88 -22.70
N PRO A 50 -3.51 2.82 -23.23
CA PRO A 50 -2.17 3.05 -22.70
C PRO A 50 -2.19 3.69 -21.29
N LEU A 51 -3.13 4.60 -21.02
CA LEU A 51 -3.23 5.30 -19.73
C LEU A 51 -3.69 4.37 -18.60
N PHE A 52 -4.57 3.41 -18.92
CA PHE A 52 -5.06 2.41 -17.98
C PHE A 52 -3.97 1.41 -17.57
N ILE A 53 -3.16 0.96 -18.52
CA ILE A 53 -2.01 0.08 -18.25
C ILE A 53 -1.01 0.80 -17.34
N SER A 54 -0.68 2.06 -17.66
CA SER A 54 0.21 2.87 -16.82
C SER A 54 -0.32 3.01 -15.39
N THR A 55 -1.61 3.34 -15.23
CA THR A 55 -2.28 3.45 -13.93
C THR A 55 -2.15 2.17 -13.10
N ILE A 56 -2.41 1.02 -13.70
CA ILE A 56 -2.32 -0.29 -13.04
C ILE A 56 -0.89 -0.59 -12.60
N VAL A 57 0.10 -0.31 -13.45
CA VAL A 57 1.51 -0.52 -13.12
C VAL A 57 1.93 0.37 -11.95
N PHE A 58 1.57 1.66 -11.98
CA PHE A 58 1.84 2.60 -10.88
C PHE A 58 1.15 2.18 -9.58
N LEU A 59 -0.08 1.67 -9.65
CA LEU A 59 -0.84 1.19 -8.50
C LEU A 59 -0.21 -0.06 -7.89
N ILE A 60 0.19 -1.04 -8.71
CA ILE A 60 0.86 -2.26 -8.24
C ILE A 60 2.19 -1.91 -7.54
N ILE A 61 3.00 -1.04 -8.14
CA ILE A 61 4.28 -0.62 -7.56
C ILE A 61 4.06 0.10 -6.22
N GLY A 62 3.07 1.01 -6.15
CA GLY A 62 2.71 1.72 -4.93
C GLY A 62 2.28 0.78 -3.80
N ILE A 63 1.43 -0.21 -4.11
CA ILE A 63 0.95 -1.21 -3.13
C ILE A 63 2.11 -2.06 -2.60
N ILE A 64 3.00 -2.54 -3.48
CA ILE A 64 4.15 -3.37 -3.07
C ILE A 64 5.05 -2.60 -2.10
N LEU A 65 5.34 -1.33 -2.41
CA LEU A 65 6.20 -0.49 -1.56
C LEU A 65 5.59 -0.27 -0.17
N VAL A 66 4.29 0.04 -0.10
CA VAL A 66 3.59 0.24 1.18
C VAL A 66 3.47 -1.07 1.96
N CYS A 67 3.05 -2.15 1.31
CA CYS A 67 2.88 -3.46 1.96
C CYS A 67 4.19 -3.98 2.53
N LYS A 68 5.31 -3.85 1.80
CA LYS A 68 6.62 -4.32 2.28
C LYS A 68 7.01 -3.64 3.59
N GLU A 69 6.87 -2.32 3.67
CA GLU A 69 7.27 -1.58 4.87
C GLU A 69 6.31 -1.84 6.04
N TRP A 70 5.02 -2.02 5.76
CA TRP A 70 4.02 -2.38 6.75
C TRP A 70 4.25 -3.79 7.32
N ILE A 71 4.50 -4.78 6.46
CA ILE A 71 4.81 -6.16 6.83
C ILE A 71 6.11 -6.24 7.63
N TYR A 72 7.15 -5.52 7.21
CA TYR A 72 8.43 -5.53 7.91
C TYR A 72 8.32 -4.99 9.34
N ASN A 73 7.61 -3.87 9.50
CA ASN A 73 7.37 -3.29 10.83
C ASN A 73 6.55 -4.22 11.72
N GLN A 74 5.52 -4.87 11.16
CA GLN A 74 4.68 -5.77 11.93
C GLN A 74 5.42 -7.03 12.39
N PHE A 75 6.35 -7.53 11.58
CA PHE A 75 7.17 -8.67 11.94
C PHE A 75 8.17 -8.35 13.06
N ILE A 76 8.76 -7.15 13.05
CA ILE A 76 9.72 -6.73 14.09
C ILE A 76 9.05 -6.61 15.45
N ASP A 77 7.87 -5.99 15.52
CA ASP A 77 7.14 -5.84 16.78
C ASP A 77 6.77 -7.20 17.39
N ILE A 78 6.32 -8.13 16.54
CA ILE A 78 6.03 -9.51 16.95
C ILE A 78 7.29 -10.17 17.50
N ASN A 79 8.43 -10.10 16.78
CA ASN A 79 9.67 -10.73 17.22
C ASN A 79 10.19 -10.14 18.54
N HIS A 80 10.08 -8.83 18.73
CA HIS A 80 10.46 -8.19 19.98
C HIS A 80 9.62 -8.69 21.16
N LYS A 81 8.30 -8.78 20.99
CA LYS A 81 7.38 -9.29 22.02
C LYS A 81 7.69 -10.74 22.39
N TRP A 82 7.96 -11.61 21.42
CA TRP A 82 8.36 -13.00 21.69
C TRP A 82 9.64 -13.09 22.52
N ASN A 83 10.62 -12.25 22.21
CA ASN A 83 11.89 -12.23 22.94
C ASN A 83 11.73 -11.75 24.39
N GLU A 84 10.80 -10.83 24.64
CA GLU A 84 10.41 -10.37 25.98
C GLU A 84 9.74 -11.49 26.78
N TYR A 85 8.77 -12.20 26.19
CA TYR A 85 8.12 -13.34 26.84
C TYR A 85 9.10 -14.46 27.19
N GLU A 86 10.07 -14.73 26.32
CA GLU A 86 11.07 -15.76 26.59
C GLU A 86 12.03 -15.34 27.71
N SER A 87 12.42 -14.07 27.78
CA SER A 87 13.22 -13.53 28.89
C SER A 87 12.49 -13.65 30.23
N GLU A 88 11.20 -13.31 30.29
CA GLU A 88 10.40 -13.42 31.51
C GLU A 88 10.18 -14.88 31.94
N ALA A 89 9.96 -15.78 30.97
CA ALA A 89 9.82 -17.21 31.26
C ALA A 89 11.09 -17.79 31.89
N ASN A 90 12.26 -17.45 31.35
CA ASN A 90 13.55 -17.92 31.86
C ASN A 90 13.84 -17.37 33.27
N LEU A 91 13.54 -16.08 33.53
CA LEU A 91 13.71 -15.50 34.85
C LEU A 91 12.82 -16.19 35.90
N ASN A 92 11.57 -16.45 35.55
CA ASN A 92 10.63 -17.11 36.46
C ASN A 92 11.00 -18.57 36.74
N SER A 93 11.58 -19.29 35.77
CA SER A 93 12.09 -20.65 36.00
C SER A 93 13.29 -20.66 36.96
N ASP A 94 14.22 -19.72 36.81
CA ASP A 94 15.40 -19.62 37.69
C ASP A 94 15.00 -19.32 39.14
N LEU A 95 14.07 -18.38 39.34
CA LEU A 95 13.53 -18.06 40.67
C LEU A 95 12.80 -19.25 41.31
N SER A 96 12.09 -20.05 40.49
CA SER A 96 11.44 -21.28 40.94
C SER A 96 12.46 -22.34 41.38
N GLU A 97 13.57 -22.50 40.67
CA GLU A 97 14.65 -23.43 41.08
C GLU A 97 15.39 -22.95 42.34
N GLU A 98 15.68 -21.65 42.45
CA GLU A 98 16.30 -21.08 43.64
C GLU A 98 15.41 -21.27 44.88
N SER A 99 14.10 -21.08 44.74
CA SER A 99 13.15 -21.30 45.84
C SER A 99 13.11 -22.74 46.37
N LYS A 100 13.46 -23.74 45.53
CA LYS A 100 13.47 -25.16 45.91
C LYS A 100 14.77 -25.60 46.59
N THR A 101 15.84 -24.84 46.44
CA THR A 101 17.19 -25.21 46.93
C THR A 101 17.54 -24.59 48.28
N LYS A 102 16.72 -23.66 48.78
CA LYS A 102 16.91 -23.05 50.10
C LYS A 102 16.07 -23.81 51.14
N PRO A 103 16.69 -24.60 52.04
CA PRO A 103 15.95 -25.20 53.14
C PRO A 103 15.50 -24.10 54.12
N GLU A 104 14.26 -24.22 54.61
CA GLU A 104 13.69 -23.40 55.69
C GLU A 104 14.55 -23.43 56.98
#